data_AF-A0A1V5LKS8-F1
#
_entry.id   AF-A0A1V5LKS8-F1
#
_cell.length_a   1.000
_cell.length_b   1.000
_cell.length_c   1.000
_cell.angle_alpha   90.00
_cell.angle_beta   90.00
_cell.angle_gamma   90.00
#
_symmetry.space_group_name_H-M   'P 1'
#
loop_
_entity.id
_entity.type
_entity.pdbx_description
1 polymer ?
#
loop_
_entity_poly.entity_id
_entity_poly.type
_entity_poly.pdbx_seq_one_letter_code
_entity_poly.pdbx_strand_id
1 'polypeptide(L)'
;MPFYPGDRVNAGQVVARLDTHELRAKEDQAAYGSAGAAQGQAAASAEIAAARASQARAESAVDIARAQLTQAQSAVKSAEGGVKAAQNELARAKQLAREAESAVHAARAGIDEAQERVLQAQGDVESMQADVTYWTAEIARAKKLYEVGAIAKEELDRETAQAETAKAKLNQAKAAVRTAQAGVKRAQQELAQAEARQAAAEADIATADARQDQMLAERESASGRVTEAQAMVQTALADSRGADAALSAATAKAGMAQAEVRRAQAALQEASTVRGYTDIRASYSGFVTARMIAPGVLVQPGMAILKIAKIDHVRLQVNVSEADLAGIRLGQRLTAHTINDPNRQIVGKVTAIFPVRDTSARTAVVEARVPNGDGRLQPGQYLSVDLQISGSPQQVITVPNHAVLRRDGETSVMTVVNDGFQSIAKRVTVTTGGMSNTRTAILGGLEDGAVVVVSGQDNLRDGDKVTVVQKATHTPTVVQTDDEPLSSAKAPSPAPGPVVETTPNPHANHAKTTRVPRKTTAPGVTKSASATTTDTMYTCSMHPEVKSVKPGKCPKCGMDLVKEQATQHYVCPMHPEVTSTKPGSCPKCGMDLEEKQ
;
A
#
# COMPACT_ATOMS: atom_id res chain seq x y z
N MET A 1 -47.00 7.70 16.16
CA MET A 1 -48.12 7.07 16.89
C MET A 1 -47.80 5.60 17.09
N PRO A 2 -48.22 4.96 18.19
CA PRO A 2 -48.04 3.52 18.36
C PRO A 2 -48.94 2.75 17.38
N PHE A 3 -48.48 1.59 16.92
CA PHE A 3 -49.28 0.70 16.06
C PHE A 3 -50.23 -0.16 16.90
N TYR A 4 -51.44 -0.35 16.40
CA TYR A 4 -52.50 -1.16 17.00
C TYR A 4 -52.90 -2.33 16.08
N PRO A 5 -53.54 -3.40 16.61
CA PRO A 5 -54.11 -4.45 15.78
C PRO A 5 -55.04 -3.89 14.70
N GLY A 6 -54.82 -4.32 13.45
CA GLY A 6 -55.48 -3.78 12.26
C GLY A 6 -54.63 -2.78 11.45
N ASP A 7 -53.60 -2.16 12.03
CA ASP A 7 -52.74 -1.22 11.30
C ASP A 7 -51.86 -1.93 10.26
N ARG A 8 -51.71 -1.30 9.09
CA ARG A 8 -50.80 -1.74 8.03
C ARG A 8 -49.38 -1.22 8.29
N VAL A 9 -48.40 -2.10 8.12
CA VAL A 9 -46.97 -1.83 8.28
C VAL A 9 -46.23 -2.22 7.00
N ASN A 10 -45.25 -1.41 6.59
CA ASN A 10 -44.37 -1.67 5.46
C ASN A 10 -43.02 -2.23 5.90
N ALA A 11 -42.38 -3.04 5.05
CA ALA A 11 -41.00 -3.50 5.28
C ALA A 11 -40.04 -2.32 5.51
N GLY A 12 -39.16 -2.44 6.50
CA GLY A 12 -38.20 -1.39 6.90
C GLY A 12 -38.78 -0.24 7.73
N GLN A 13 -40.12 -0.15 7.87
CA GLN A 13 -40.78 0.85 8.70
C GLN A 13 -40.47 0.61 10.19
N VAL A 14 -40.16 1.69 10.93
CA VAL A 14 -39.97 1.63 12.38
C VAL A 14 -41.32 1.37 13.04
N VAL A 15 -41.42 0.26 13.77
CA VAL A 15 -42.64 -0.17 14.47
C VAL A 15 -42.60 0.11 15.97
N ALA A 16 -41.41 0.16 16.56
CA ALA A 16 -41.18 0.61 17.92
C ALA A 16 -39.85 1.34 18.01
N ARG A 17 -39.77 2.32 18.89
CA ARG A 17 -38.54 3.02 19.25
C ARG A 17 -38.33 2.87 20.75
N LEU A 18 -37.20 2.32 21.15
CA LEU A 18 -36.78 2.28 22.55
C LEU A 18 -36.29 3.67 22.99
N ASP A 19 -36.20 3.92 24.29
CA ASP A 19 -35.58 5.15 24.76
C ASP A 19 -34.12 5.21 24.31
N THR A 20 -33.69 6.40 23.90
CA THR A 20 -32.38 6.69 23.33
C THR A 20 -31.59 7.70 24.17
N HIS A 21 -32.12 8.24 25.28
CA HIS A 21 -31.47 9.31 26.02
C HIS A 21 -30.02 9.00 26.42
N GLU A 22 -29.79 7.88 27.13
CA GLU A 22 -28.43 7.45 27.51
C GLU A 22 -27.56 7.04 26.32
N LEU A 23 -28.16 6.47 25.26
CA LEU A 23 -27.43 5.99 24.09
C LEU A 23 -26.99 7.13 23.16
N ARG A 24 -27.77 8.22 23.09
CA ARG A 24 -27.35 9.47 22.44
C ARG A 24 -26.20 10.10 23.20
N ALA A 25 -26.30 10.25 24.52
CA ALA A 25 -25.20 10.78 25.32
C ALA A 25 -23.88 9.99 25.13
N LYS A 26 -23.95 8.65 25.03
CA LYS A 26 -22.79 7.79 24.71
C LYS A 26 -22.26 7.99 23.29
N GLU A 27 -23.13 8.13 22.30
CA GLU A 27 -22.74 8.40 20.90
C GLU A 27 -22.12 9.81 20.76
N ASP A 28 -22.72 10.83 21.37
CA ASP A 28 -22.19 12.19 21.40
C ASP A 28 -20.81 12.22 22.09
N GLN A 29 -20.66 11.52 23.22
CA GLN A 29 -19.36 11.35 23.89
C GLN A 29 -18.32 10.68 22.97
N ALA A 30 -18.69 9.63 22.25
CA ALA A 30 -17.82 8.97 21.28
C ALA A 30 -17.50 9.87 20.07
N ALA A 31 -18.43 10.72 19.64
CA ALA A 31 -18.23 11.69 18.57
C ALA A 31 -17.25 12.79 18.98
N TYR A 32 -17.37 13.32 20.20
CA TYR A 32 -16.37 14.23 20.79
C TYR A 32 -15.00 13.56 20.90
N GLY A 33 -14.94 12.28 21.32
CA GLY A 33 -13.70 11.50 21.33
C GLY A 33 -13.06 11.37 19.94
N SER A 34 -13.85 11.03 18.91
CA SER A 34 -13.38 10.93 17.54
C SER A 34 -12.92 12.29 16.96
N ALA A 35 -13.60 13.39 17.31
CA ALA A 35 -13.21 14.73 16.90
C ALA A 35 -11.89 15.16 17.58
N GLY A 36 -11.74 14.91 18.88
CA GLY A 36 -10.51 15.18 19.63
C GLY A 36 -9.32 14.36 19.12
N ALA A 37 -9.53 13.07 18.81
CA ALA A 37 -8.50 12.23 18.19
C ALA A 37 -8.08 12.77 16.81
N ALA A 38 -9.03 13.23 15.98
CA ALA A 38 -8.75 13.81 14.67
C ALA A 38 -7.95 15.12 14.77
N GLN A 39 -8.26 15.97 15.76
CA GLN A 39 -7.45 17.16 16.08
C GLN A 39 -6.03 16.77 16.53
N GLY A 40 -5.88 15.72 17.34
CA GLY A 40 -4.58 15.16 17.73
C GLY A 40 -3.75 14.66 16.55
N GLN A 41 -4.39 14.01 15.57
CA GLN A 41 -3.73 13.61 14.32
C GLN A 41 -3.30 14.82 13.48
N ALA A 42 -4.13 15.87 13.40
CA ALA A 42 -3.78 17.10 12.69
C ALA A 42 -2.57 17.79 13.34
N ALA A 43 -2.52 17.89 14.67
CA ALA A 43 -1.36 18.40 15.41
C ALA A 43 -0.10 17.57 15.14
N ALA A 44 -0.17 16.23 15.20
CA ALA A 44 0.96 15.37 14.90
C ALA A 44 1.45 15.47 13.44
N SER A 45 0.55 15.73 12.48
CA SER A 45 0.93 15.99 11.09
C SER A 45 1.64 17.33 10.88
N ALA A 46 1.26 18.36 11.65
CA ALA A 46 1.96 19.65 11.69
C ALA A 46 3.36 19.52 12.31
N GLU A 47 3.52 18.68 13.34
CA GLU A 47 4.83 18.34 13.91
C GLU A 47 5.75 17.65 12.89
N ILE A 48 5.24 16.74 12.05
CA ILE A 48 6.02 16.16 10.94
C ILE A 48 6.47 17.26 9.96
N ALA A 49 5.60 18.20 9.60
CA ALA A 49 5.94 19.29 8.69
C ALA A 49 7.05 20.18 9.28
N ALA A 50 6.94 20.52 10.58
CA ALA A 50 7.98 21.25 11.30
C ALA A 50 9.30 20.48 11.37
N ALA A 51 9.25 19.17 11.63
CA ALA A 51 10.43 18.30 11.71
C ALA A 51 11.16 18.16 10.35
N ARG A 52 10.43 18.03 9.24
CA ARG A 52 10.99 18.09 7.88
C ARG A 52 11.63 19.45 7.59
N ALA A 53 10.99 20.54 8.01
CA ALA A 53 11.54 21.87 7.86
C ALA A 53 12.81 22.10 8.71
N SER A 54 12.98 21.44 9.86
CA SER A 54 14.28 21.40 10.58
C SER A 54 15.31 20.50 9.89
N GLN A 55 14.92 19.35 9.36
CA GLN A 55 15.81 18.44 8.63
C GLN A 55 16.46 19.15 7.43
N ALA A 56 15.65 19.74 6.55
CA ALA A 56 16.16 20.47 5.38
C ALA A 56 17.07 21.66 5.73
N ARG A 57 16.82 22.33 6.86
CA ARG A 57 17.70 23.39 7.38
C ARG A 57 19.03 22.84 7.88
N ALA A 58 19.02 21.69 8.57
CA ALA A 58 20.24 21.04 9.05
C ALA A 58 21.07 20.46 7.89
N GLU A 59 20.44 19.84 6.90
CA GLU A 59 21.10 19.40 5.65
C GLU A 59 21.77 20.58 4.92
N SER A 60 21.05 21.70 4.76
CA SER A 60 21.61 22.93 4.18
C SER A 60 22.81 23.46 4.96
N ALA A 61 22.79 23.36 6.30
CA ALA A 61 23.91 23.77 7.15
C ALA A 61 25.14 22.85 6.99
N VAL A 62 24.94 21.54 6.76
CA VAL A 62 26.03 20.60 6.44
C VAL A 62 26.72 21.00 5.14
N ASP A 63 25.96 21.36 4.10
CA ASP A 63 26.54 21.75 2.81
C ASP A 63 27.24 23.11 2.86
N ILE A 64 26.73 24.08 3.63
CA ILE A 64 27.41 25.35 3.92
C ILE A 64 28.74 25.09 4.65
N ALA A 65 28.75 24.24 5.68
CA ALA A 65 29.98 23.90 6.42
C ALA A 65 31.01 23.17 5.52
N ARG A 66 30.56 22.29 4.62
CA ARG A 66 31.44 21.63 3.63
C ARG A 66 32.02 22.62 2.62
N ALA A 67 31.25 23.62 2.19
CA ALA A 67 31.75 24.69 1.32
C ALA A 67 32.82 25.53 2.04
N GLN A 68 32.59 25.89 3.31
CA GLN A 68 33.57 26.59 4.15
C GLN A 68 34.86 25.77 4.35
N LEU A 69 34.75 24.46 4.61
CA LEU A 69 35.90 23.56 4.69
C LEU A 69 36.69 23.52 3.37
N THR A 70 36.00 23.47 2.22
CA THR A 70 36.62 23.50 0.89
C THR A 70 37.37 24.82 0.65
N GLN A 71 36.80 25.95 1.09
CA GLN A 71 37.43 27.28 1.04
C GLN A 71 38.65 27.40 1.97
N ALA A 72 38.59 26.81 3.16
CA ALA A 72 39.73 26.78 4.07
C ALA A 72 40.88 25.92 3.49
N GLN A 73 40.56 24.78 2.88
CA GLN A 73 41.54 23.92 2.21
C GLN A 73 42.19 24.58 0.99
N SER A 74 41.46 25.39 0.21
CA SER A 74 42.06 26.15 -0.89
C SER A 74 42.97 27.27 -0.39
N ALA A 75 42.63 27.91 0.74
CA ALA A 75 43.51 28.88 1.40
C ALA A 75 44.84 28.25 1.87
N VAL A 76 44.81 27.04 2.43
CA VAL A 76 46.05 26.30 2.79
C VAL A 76 46.92 26.06 1.55
N LYS A 77 46.34 25.57 0.45
CA LYS A 77 47.08 25.35 -0.81
C LYS A 77 47.70 26.64 -1.37
N SER A 78 47.00 27.77 -1.24
CA SER A 78 47.54 29.08 -1.61
C SER A 78 48.74 29.47 -0.75
N ALA A 79 48.64 29.28 0.58
CA ALA A 79 49.73 29.58 1.50
C ALA A 79 50.94 28.64 1.31
N GLU A 80 50.73 27.35 1.00
CA GLU A 80 51.80 26.41 0.60
C GLU A 80 52.54 26.90 -0.65
N GLY A 81 51.81 27.45 -1.64
CA GLY A 81 52.41 28.11 -2.80
C GLY A 81 53.28 29.31 -2.41
N GLY A 82 52.80 30.15 -1.49
CA GLY A 82 53.53 31.29 -0.94
C GLY A 82 54.82 30.89 -0.21
N VAL A 83 54.75 29.87 0.67
CA VAL A 83 55.91 29.30 1.35
C VAL A 83 56.96 28.80 0.35
N LYS A 84 56.53 28.07 -0.69
CA LYS A 84 57.44 27.57 -1.74
C LYS A 84 58.09 28.71 -2.53
N ALA A 85 57.37 29.80 -2.80
CA ALA A 85 57.93 30.98 -3.44
C ALA A 85 59.01 31.66 -2.56
N ALA A 86 58.71 31.88 -1.27
CA ALA A 86 59.67 32.46 -0.34
C ALA A 86 60.92 31.59 -0.13
N GLN A 87 60.78 30.27 -0.08
CA GLN A 87 61.91 29.32 -0.04
C GLN A 87 62.83 29.46 -1.26
N ASN A 88 62.26 29.64 -2.46
CA ASN A 88 63.05 29.85 -3.68
C ASN A 88 63.77 31.22 -3.67
N GLU A 89 63.12 32.26 -3.16
CA GLU A 89 63.74 33.59 -3.00
C GLU A 89 64.91 33.54 -2.01
N LEU A 90 64.73 32.89 -0.85
CA LEU A 90 65.79 32.69 0.14
C LEU A 90 66.96 31.86 -0.40
N ALA A 91 66.67 30.81 -1.19
CA ALA A 91 67.71 30.03 -1.86
C ALA A 91 68.52 30.88 -2.85
N ARG A 92 67.85 31.77 -3.60
CA ARG A 92 68.50 32.72 -4.53
C ARG A 92 69.33 33.76 -3.78
N ALA A 93 68.81 34.36 -2.70
CA ALA A 93 69.56 35.31 -1.87
C ALA A 93 70.83 34.66 -1.28
N LYS A 94 70.70 33.43 -0.75
CA LYS A 94 71.84 32.63 -0.25
C LYS A 94 72.86 32.27 -1.34
N GLN A 95 72.47 32.20 -2.61
CA GLN A 95 73.42 32.05 -3.72
C GLN A 95 74.15 33.37 -4.02
N LEU A 96 73.42 34.48 -4.14
CA LEU A 96 74.01 35.80 -4.41
C LEU A 96 75.00 36.23 -3.32
N ALA A 97 74.74 35.90 -2.05
CA ALA A 97 75.68 36.15 -0.96
C ALA A 97 76.99 35.37 -1.10
N ARG A 98 76.95 34.08 -1.50
CA ARG A 98 78.17 33.29 -1.78
C ARG A 98 78.94 33.83 -2.98
N GLU A 99 78.23 34.32 -4.00
CA GLU A 99 78.86 34.98 -5.15
C GLU A 99 79.57 36.28 -4.69
N ALA A 100 78.93 37.09 -3.84
CA ALA A 100 79.53 38.31 -3.28
C ALA A 100 80.72 38.03 -2.33
N GLU A 101 80.62 37.02 -1.47
CA GLU A 101 81.72 36.54 -0.62
C GLU A 101 82.95 36.14 -1.46
N SER A 102 82.74 35.37 -2.54
CA SER A 102 83.83 35.02 -3.45
C SER A 102 84.45 36.23 -4.16
N ALA A 103 83.67 37.27 -4.45
CA ALA A 103 84.17 38.53 -5.00
C ALA A 103 85.00 39.33 -3.97
N VAL A 104 84.66 39.28 -2.68
CA VAL A 104 85.49 39.85 -1.59
C VAL A 104 86.82 39.12 -1.48
N HIS A 105 86.82 37.78 -1.55
CA HIS A 105 88.06 37.00 -1.58
C HIS A 105 88.94 37.35 -2.79
N ALA A 106 88.37 37.49 -3.99
CA ALA A 106 89.10 37.91 -5.18
C ALA A 106 89.68 39.33 -5.05
N ALA A 107 88.91 40.28 -4.51
CA ALA A 107 89.36 41.65 -4.30
C ALA A 107 90.49 41.75 -3.25
N ARG A 108 90.48 40.92 -2.21
CA ARG A 108 91.59 40.82 -1.24
C ARG A 108 92.88 40.32 -1.91
N ALA A 109 92.80 39.25 -2.70
CA ALA A 109 93.95 38.76 -3.48
C ALA A 109 94.50 39.83 -4.47
N GLY A 110 93.62 40.66 -5.06
CA GLY A 110 94.03 41.79 -5.90
C GLY A 110 94.78 42.91 -5.16
N ILE A 111 94.49 43.11 -3.86
CA ILE A 111 95.30 43.99 -2.99
C ILE A 111 96.67 43.39 -2.77
N ASP A 112 96.77 42.09 -2.49
CA ASP A 112 98.04 41.41 -2.24
C ASP A 112 98.95 41.49 -3.49
N GLU A 113 98.43 41.20 -4.69
CA GLU A 113 99.13 41.39 -5.97
C GLU A 113 99.55 42.86 -6.21
N ALA A 114 98.73 43.83 -5.79
CA ALA A 114 99.08 45.25 -5.86
C ALA A 114 100.20 45.62 -4.87
N GLN A 115 100.25 45.00 -3.68
CA GLN A 115 101.33 45.19 -2.71
C GLN A 115 102.63 44.56 -3.17
N GLU A 116 102.60 43.36 -3.77
CA GLU A 116 103.78 42.74 -4.38
C GLU A 116 104.40 43.62 -5.47
N ARG A 117 103.58 44.26 -6.31
CA ARG A 117 104.06 45.25 -7.30
C ARG A 117 104.69 46.50 -6.66
N VAL A 118 104.20 46.93 -5.49
CA VAL A 118 104.86 48.02 -4.73
C VAL A 118 106.22 47.55 -4.20
N LEU A 119 106.30 46.33 -3.68
CA LEU A 119 107.54 45.75 -3.15
C LEU A 119 108.61 45.58 -4.26
N GLN A 120 108.22 45.09 -5.43
CA GLN A 120 109.09 45.01 -6.61
C GLN A 120 109.62 46.41 -7.02
N ALA A 121 108.72 47.39 -7.17
CA ALA A 121 109.12 48.75 -7.52
C ALA A 121 109.99 49.42 -6.43
N GLN A 122 109.85 49.03 -5.16
CA GLN A 122 110.74 49.47 -4.08
C GLN A 122 112.13 48.85 -4.21
N GLY A 123 112.24 47.57 -4.57
CA GLY A 123 113.51 46.92 -4.89
C GLY A 123 114.22 47.57 -6.09
N ASP A 124 113.46 47.96 -7.13
CA ASP A 124 114.00 48.76 -8.25
C ASP A 124 114.53 50.12 -7.78
N VAL A 125 113.83 50.81 -6.88
CA VAL A 125 114.30 52.07 -6.29
C VAL A 125 115.58 51.87 -5.47
N GLU A 126 115.68 50.79 -4.68
CA GLU A 126 116.87 50.47 -3.90
C GLU A 126 118.08 50.20 -4.80
N SER A 127 117.88 49.38 -5.85
CA SER A 127 118.88 49.10 -6.89
C SER A 127 119.36 50.38 -7.60
N MET A 128 118.43 51.22 -8.09
CA MET A 128 118.78 52.49 -8.73
C MET A 128 119.39 53.52 -7.75
N GLN A 129 119.14 53.38 -6.44
CA GLN A 129 119.74 54.25 -5.44
C GLN A 129 121.17 53.80 -5.09
N ALA A 130 121.47 52.49 -5.17
CA ALA A 130 122.84 51.97 -5.14
C ALA A 130 123.65 52.48 -6.36
N ASP A 131 123.08 52.43 -7.58
CA ASP A 131 123.66 53.02 -8.79
C ASP A 131 123.98 54.51 -8.60
N VAL A 132 123.02 55.33 -8.17
CA VAL A 132 123.24 56.76 -7.89
C VAL A 132 124.33 56.98 -6.85
N THR A 133 124.42 56.13 -5.81
CA THR A 133 125.47 56.23 -4.78
C THR A 133 126.85 55.95 -5.38
N TYR A 134 126.97 54.90 -6.20
CA TYR A 134 128.20 54.55 -6.92
C TYR A 134 128.66 55.69 -7.83
N TRP A 135 127.81 56.17 -8.74
CA TRP A 135 128.16 57.24 -9.67
C TRP A 135 128.43 58.59 -8.97
N THR A 136 127.81 58.85 -7.81
CA THR A 136 128.12 60.05 -7.00
C THR A 136 129.53 59.97 -6.42
N ALA A 137 129.97 58.79 -5.95
CA ALA A 137 131.33 58.58 -5.47
C ALA A 137 132.35 58.70 -6.62
N GLU A 138 132.05 58.13 -7.79
CA GLU A 138 132.97 58.15 -8.93
C GLU A 138 133.09 59.54 -9.56
N ILE A 139 132.02 60.34 -9.63
CA ILE A 139 132.12 61.78 -9.95
C ILE A 139 132.97 62.52 -8.93
N ALA A 140 132.83 62.27 -7.63
CA ALA A 140 133.62 62.96 -6.61
C ALA A 140 135.12 62.65 -6.78
N ARG A 141 135.45 61.40 -7.16
CA ARG A 141 136.80 60.97 -7.53
C ARG A 141 137.27 61.63 -8.82
N ALA A 142 136.46 61.62 -9.88
CA ALA A 142 136.78 62.22 -11.18
C ALA A 142 137.03 63.73 -11.06
N LYS A 143 136.21 64.47 -10.30
CA LYS A 143 136.43 65.89 -9.99
C LYS A 143 137.79 66.13 -9.35
N LYS A 144 138.12 65.35 -8.32
CA LYS A 144 139.41 65.47 -7.63
C LYS A 144 140.60 65.13 -8.55
N LEU A 145 140.44 64.18 -9.47
CA LEU A 145 141.45 63.85 -10.49
C LEU A 145 141.58 64.97 -11.54
N TYR A 146 140.49 65.62 -11.93
CA TYR A 146 140.49 66.75 -12.84
C TYR A 146 141.15 67.99 -12.21
N GLU A 147 140.88 68.28 -10.94
CA GLU A 147 141.48 69.39 -10.18
C GLU A 147 143.02 69.29 -10.09
N VAL A 148 143.57 68.07 -10.09
CA VAL A 148 145.03 67.83 -10.13
C VAL A 148 145.58 67.60 -11.55
N GLY A 149 144.76 67.79 -12.59
CA GLY A 149 145.16 67.67 -14.00
C GLY A 149 145.36 66.25 -14.53
N ALA A 150 144.89 65.22 -13.81
CA ALA A 150 145.13 63.82 -14.14
C ALA A 150 144.13 63.21 -15.17
N ILE A 151 143.03 63.90 -15.48
CA ILE A 151 142.05 63.48 -16.50
C ILE A 151 141.60 64.67 -17.37
N ALA A 152 141.14 64.39 -18.60
CA ALA A 152 140.59 65.40 -19.49
C ALA A 152 139.16 65.82 -19.09
N LYS A 153 138.75 67.04 -19.48
CA LYS A 153 137.41 67.55 -19.19
C LYS A 153 136.30 66.67 -19.78
N GLU A 154 136.50 66.13 -20.97
CA GLU A 154 135.55 65.24 -21.66
C GLU A 154 135.35 63.88 -20.94
N GLU A 155 136.29 63.47 -20.09
CA GLU A 155 136.14 62.31 -19.20
C GLU A 155 135.20 62.67 -18.04
N LEU A 156 135.44 63.82 -17.40
CA LEU A 156 134.61 64.34 -16.31
C LEU A 156 133.17 64.64 -16.78
N ASP A 157 132.99 65.19 -17.98
CA ASP A 157 131.67 65.47 -18.54
C ASP A 157 130.91 64.17 -18.87
N ARG A 158 131.60 63.09 -19.30
CA ARG A 158 131.01 61.75 -19.49
C ARG A 158 130.56 61.12 -18.18
N GLU A 159 131.40 61.12 -17.15
CA GLU A 159 131.05 60.66 -15.80
C GLU A 159 129.85 61.45 -15.24
N THR A 160 129.84 62.78 -15.46
CA THR A 160 128.74 63.67 -15.06
C THR A 160 127.42 63.28 -15.73
N ALA A 161 127.44 63.01 -17.05
CA ALA A 161 126.26 62.55 -17.78
C ALA A 161 125.77 61.16 -17.31
N GLN A 162 126.67 60.27 -16.89
CA GLN A 162 126.31 58.95 -16.37
C GLN A 162 125.61 59.02 -15.01
N ALA A 163 126.07 59.86 -14.07
CA ALA A 163 125.32 60.04 -12.81
C ALA A 163 123.99 60.79 -12.98
N GLU A 164 123.89 61.76 -13.89
CA GLU A 164 122.58 62.38 -14.20
C GLU A 164 121.63 61.35 -14.83
N THR A 165 122.13 60.44 -15.65
CA THR A 165 121.35 59.30 -16.16
C THR A 165 120.91 58.36 -15.02
N ALA A 166 121.79 58.06 -14.05
CA ALA A 166 121.43 57.27 -12.87
C ALA A 166 120.36 57.96 -12.00
N LYS A 167 120.47 59.28 -11.79
CA LYS A 167 119.44 60.07 -11.10
C LYS A 167 118.10 60.07 -11.85
N ALA A 168 118.12 60.16 -13.18
CA ALA A 168 116.92 60.07 -14.01
C ALA A 168 116.25 58.69 -13.87
N LYS A 169 117.02 57.60 -13.90
CA LYS A 169 116.52 56.23 -13.63
C LYS A 169 115.93 56.09 -12.22
N LEU A 170 116.59 56.65 -11.20
CA LEU A 170 116.07 56.65 -9.82
C LEU A 170 114.75 57.43 -9.71
N ASN A 171 114.61 58.56 -10.40
CA ASN A 171 113.36 59.30 -10.46
C ASN A 171 112.26 58.54 -11.21
N GLN A 172 112.61 57.80 -12.27
CA GLN A 172 111.70 56.90 -12.99
C GLN A 172 111.22 55.75 -12.09
N ALA A 173 112.12 55.10 -11.35
CA ALA A 173 111.77 54.05 -10.38
C ALA A 173 110.88 54.61 -9.24
N LYS A 174 111.20 55.79 -8.71
CA LYS A 174 110.36 56.48 -7.71
C LYS A 174 108.98 56.84 -8.24
N ALA A 175 108.85 57.14 -9.54
CA ALA A 175 107.55 57.31 -10.19
C ALA A 175 106.81 55.97 -10.36
N ALA A 176 107.51 54.87 -10.66
CA ALA A 176 106.93 53.53 -10.71
C ALA A 176 106.33 53.11 -9.35
N VAL A 177 107.02 53.35 -8.24
CA VAL A 177 106.48 53.14 -6.87
C VAL A 177 105.19 53.93 -6.65
N ARG A 178 105.12 55.20 -7.05
CA ARG A 178 103.89 56.01 -6.93
C ARG A 178 102.73 55.42 -7.75
N THR A 179 103.01 54.93 -8.95
CA THR A 179 102.01 54.27 -9.82
C THR A 179 101.53 52.95 -9.21
N ALA A 180 102.43 52.14 -8.63
CA ALA A 180 102.08 50.92 -7.92
C ALA A 180 101.25 51.20 -6.65
N GLN A 181 101.61 52.22 -5.87
CA GLN A 181 100.82 52.68 -4.72
C GLN A 181 99.43 53.19 -5.13
N ALA A 182 99.30 53.84 -6.28
CA ALA A 182 98.00 54.18 -6.87
C ALA A 182 97.24 52.94 -7.41
N GLY A 183 97.92 51.83 -7.66
CA GLY A 183 97.33 50.51 -7.88
C GLY A 183 96.71 49.94 -6.61
N VAL A 184 97.46 49.92 -5.49
CA VAL A 184 96.95 49.47 -4.17
C VAL A 184 95.70 50.25 -3.76
N LYS A 185 95.68 51.57 -3.95
CA LYS A 185 94.49 52.39 -3.65
C LYS A 185 93.26 52.02 -4.50
N ARG A 186 93.44 51.59 -5.75
CA ARG A 186 92.34 51.13 -6.61
C ARG A 186 91.83 49.76 -6.15
N ALA A 187 92.71 48.81 -5.87
CA ALA A 187 92.34 47.51 -5.30
C ALA A 187 91.62 47.66 -3.93
N GLN A 188 92.03 48.61 -3.09
CA GLN A 188 91.31 48.96 -1.85
C GLN A 188 89.89 49.50 -2.10
N GLN A 189 89.67 50.29 -3.16
CA GLN A 189 88.34 50.75 -3.54
C GLN A 189 87.48 49.61 -4.10
N GLU A 190 88.07 48.68 -4.86
CA GLU A 190 87.40 47.48 -5.37
C GLU A 190 86.99 46.54 -4.22
N LEU A 191 87.85 46.34 -3.23
CA LEU A 191 87.49 45.59 -2.01
C LEU A 191 86.33 46.26 -1.25
N ALA A 192 86.38 47.57 -1.02
CA ALA A 192 85.31 48.27 -0.33
C ALA A 192 83.96 48.17 -1.09
N GLN A 193 83.99 48.15 -2.43
CA GLN A 193 82.80 47.88 -3.25
C GLN A 193 82.32 46.42 -3.14
N ALA A 194 83.23 45.45 -3.06
CA ALA A 194 82.89 44.04 -2.89
C ALA A 194 82.27 43.78 -1.50
N GLU A 195 82.86 44.34 -0.44
CA GLU A 195 82.35 44.20 0.94
C GLU A 195 80.98 44.87 1.10
N ALA A 196 80.75 46.03 0.45
CA ALA A 196 79.43 46.64 0.39
C ALA A 196 78.38 45.78 -0.35
N ARG A 197 78.78 45.05 -1.40
CA ARG A 197 77.90 44.10 -2.11
C ARG A 197 77.60 42.86 -1.26
N GLN A 198 78.59 42.34 -0.52
CA GLN A 198 78.38 41.24 0.43
C GLN A 198 77.38 41.64 1.51
N ALA A 199 77.57 42.80 2.16
CA ALA A 199 76.66 43.29 3.20
C ALA A 199 75.23 43.49 2.67
N ALA A 200 75.05 43.94 1.42
CA ALA A 200 73.75 44.03 0.78
C ALA A 200 73.12 42.64 0.55
N ALA A 201 73.88 41.67 0.06
CA ALA A 201 73.39 40.31 -0.16
C ALA A 201 73.06 39.55 1.15
N GLU A 202 73.78 39.84 2.24
CA GLU A 202 73.46 39.35 3.58
C GLU A 202 72.15 39.95 4.12
N ALA A 203 71.89 41.24 3.86
CA ALA A 203 70.60 41.86 4.17
C ALA A 203 69.45 41.28 3.32
N ASP A 204 69.70 40.97 2.04
CA ASP A 204 68.73 40.26 1.17
C ASP A 204 68.38 38.86 1.71
N ILE A 205 69.34 38.13 2.31
CA ILE A 205 69.04 36.87 3.02
C ILE A 205 68.07 37.15 4.18
N ALA A 206 68.37 38.12 5.04
CA ALA A 206 67.54 38.40 6.21
C ALA A 206 66.10 38.81 5.85
N THR A 207 65.91 39.58 4.77
CA THR A 207 64.56 39.93 4.28
C THR A 207 63.83 38.74 3.67
N ALA A 208 64.51 37.86 2.93
CA ALA A 208 63.91 36.65 2.38
C ALA A 208 63.55 35.62 3.46
N ASP A 209 64.35 35.52 4.53
CA ASP A 209 64.12 34.63 5.68
C ASP A 209 62.88 35.11 6.47
N ALA A 210 62.80 36.40 6.79
CA ALA A 210 61.62 37.02 7.41
C ALA A 210 60.35 36.86 6.56
N ARG A 211 60.47 36.92 5.23
CA ARG A 211 59.34 36.65 4.31
C ARG A 211 58.94 35.18 4.33
N GLN A 212 59.88 34.24 4.45
CA GLN A 212 59.56 32.82 4.61
C GLN A 212 58.77 32.58 5.90
N ASP A 213 59.20 33.16 7.02
CA ASP A 213 58.51 33.02 8.31
C ASP A 213 57.09 33.60 8.27
N GLN A 214 56.89 34.75 7.61
CA GLN A 214 55.56 35.31 7.39
C GLN A 214 54.64 34.34 6.62
N MET A 215 55.15 33.69 5.56
CA MET A 215 54.38 32.71 4.79
C MET A 215 54.11 31.41 5.57
N LEU A 216 55.03 30.99 6.45
CA LEU A 216 54.82 29.84 7.34
C LEU A 216 53.72 30.12 8.37
N ALA A 217 53.70 31.32 8.97
CA ALA A 217 52.65 31.75 9.88
C ALA A 217 51.28 31.87 9.16
N GLU A 218 51.25 32.36 7.91
CA GLU A 218 50.03 32.39 7.10
C GLU A 218 49.48 30.98 6.81
N ARG A 219 50.37 30.02 6.49
CA ARG A 219 50.00 28.61 6.30
C ARG A 219 49.45 27.99 7.58
N GLU A 220 50.03 28.29 8.74
CA GLU A 220 49.53 27.83 10.04
C GLU A 220 48.14 28.39 10.34
N SER A 221 47.93 29.70 10.14
CA SER A 221 46.61 30.35 10.26
C SER A 221 45.57 29.77 9.28
N ALA A 222 45.96 29.44 8.04
CA ALA A 222 45.11 28.74 7.09
C ALA A 222 44.75 27.31 7.56
N SER A 223 45.71 26.59 8.17
CA SER A 223 45.48 25.26 8.75
C SER A 223 44.53 25.31 9.96
N GLY A 224 44.66 26.33 10.81
CA GLY A 224 43.72 26.59 11.92
C GLY A 224 42.28 26.73 11.42
N ARG A 225 42.06 27.50 10.34
CA ARG A 225 40.74 27.64 9.68
C ARG A 225 40.20 26.32 9.11
N VAL A 226 41.06 25.41 8.65
CA VAL A 226 40.62 24.06 8.25
C VAL A 226 40.12 23.27 9.45
N THR A 227 40.84 23.29 10.57
CA THR A 227 40.42 22.61 11.81
C THR A 227 39.09 23.16 12.34
N GLU A 228 38.92 24.48 12.32
CA GLU A 228 37.65 25.13 12.68
C GLU A 228 36.50 24.71 11.76
N ALA A 229 36.71 24.75 10.44
CA ALA A 229 35.69 24.34 9.47
C ALA A 229 35.37 22.82 9.56
N GLN A 230 36.34 21.97 9.91
CA GLN A 230 36.10 20.56 10.22
C GLN A 230 35.18 20.39 11.44
N ALA A 231 35.41 21.18 12.50
CA ALA A 231 34.54 21.17 13.67
C ALA A 231 33.12 21.66 13.32
N MET A 232 32.98 22.69 12.49
CA MET A 232 31.67 23.14 11.97
C MET A 232 30.94 22.05 11.19
N VAL A 233 31.64 21.29 10.32
CA VAL A 233 31.05 20.15 9.60
C VAL A 233 30.58 19.04 10.57
N GLN A 234 31.37 18.72 11.61
CA GLN A 234 30.95 17.71 12.60
C GLN A 234 29.73 18.14 13.40
N THR A 235 29.65 19.42 13.81
CA THR A 235 28.49 19.98 14.50
C THR A 235 27.25 19.92 13.60
N ALA A 236 27.33 20.39 12.35
CA ALA A 236 26.21 20.35 11.41
C ALA A 236 25.74 18.91 11.12
N LEU A 237 26.65 17.93 11.06
CA LEU A 237 26.31 16.52 10.92
C LEU A 237 25.62 15.94 12.17
N ALA A 238 25.98 16.41 13.38
CA ALA A 238 25.29 16.04 14.61
C ALA A 238 23.87 16.64 14.65
N ASP A 239 23.71 17.90 14.26
CA ASP A 239 22.42 18.58 14.16
C ASP A 239 21.49 17.92 13.12
N SER A 240 22.04 17.53 11.96
CA SER A 240 21.33 16.77 10.92
C SER A 240 20.81 15.43 11.46
N ARG A 241 21.64 14.64 12.15
CA ARG A 241 21.21 13.40 12.82
C ARG A 241 20.15 13.65 13.90
N GLY A 242 20.26 14.78 14.62
CA GLY A 242 19.26 15.21 15.61
C GLY A 242 17.90 15.51 14.95
N ALA A 243 17.92 16.18 13.80
CA ALA A 243 16.71 16.47 13.02
C ALA A 243 16.09 15.21 12.40
N ASP A 244 16.89 14.26 11.92
CA ASP A 244 16.42 12.94 11.44
C ASP A 244 15.73 12.15 12.56
N ALA A 245 16.31 12.16 13.77
CA ALA A 245 15.74 11.53 14.94
C ALA A 245 14.43 12.21 15.37
N ALA A 246 14.37 13.55 15.32
CA ALA A 246 13.14 14.31 15.60
C ALA A 246 12.03 14.02 14.57
N LEU A 247 12.35 13.91 13.29
CA LEU A 247 11.39 13.51 12.24
C LEU A 247 10.90 12.07 12.44
N SER A 248 11.79 11.16 12.83
CA SER A 248 11.44 9.77 13.15
C SER A 248 10.49 9.70 14.34
N ALA A 249 10.75 10.48 15.40
CA ALA A 249 9.88 10.60 16.57
C ALA A 249 8.51 11.22 16.24
N ALA A 250 8.47 12.29 15.44
CA ALA A 250 7.23 12.91 14.97
C ALA A 250 6.41 11.94 14.10
N THR A 251 7.07 11.15 13.25
CA THR A 251 6.43 10.12 12.43
C THR A 251 5.83 9.00 13.28
N ALA A 252 6.55 8.52 14.29
CA ALA A 252 6.04 7.53 15.25
C ALA A 252 4.82 8.09 16.03
N LYS A 253 4.89 9.35 16.49
CA LYS A 253 3.79 10.02 17.19
C LYS A 253 2.55 10.19 16.31
N ALA A 254 2.70 10.53 15.02
CA ALA A 254 1.59 10.56 14.08
C ALA A 254 0.99 9.17 13.83
N GLY A 255 1.83 8.12 13.79
CA GLY A 255 1.36 6.73 13.75
C GLY A 255 0.50 6.34 14.95
N MET A 256 0.91 6.76 16.16
CA MET A 256 0.11 6.59 17.38
C MET A 256 -1.21 7.40 17.32
N ALA A 257 -1.16 8.65 16.88
CA ALA A 257 -2.35 9.49 16.74
C ALA A 257 -3.35 8.93 15.70
N GLN A 258 -2.86 8.39 14.58
CA GLN A 258 -3.69 7.72 13.58
C GLN A 258 -4.31 6.41 14.13
N ALA A 259 -3.57 5.67 14.98
CA ALA A 259 -4.14 4.52 15.68
C ALA A 259 -5.25 4.95 16.66
N GLU A 260 -5.08 6.08 17.34
CA GLU A 260 -6.11 6.65 18.22
C GLU A 260 -7.37 7.07 17.44
N VAL A 261 -7.22 7.74 16.29
CA VAL A 261 -8.35 8.05 15.41
C VAL A 261 -9.11 6.79 15.00
N ARG A 262 -8.41 5.71 14.61
CA ARG A 262 -9.06 4.43 14.30
C ARG A 262 -9.80 3.83 15.49
N ARG A 263 -9.25 3.92 16.71
CA ARG A 263 -9.93 3.47 17.94
C ARG A 263 -11.19 4.29 18.23
N ALA A 264 -11.09 5.61 18.20
CA ALA A 264 -12.20 6.50 18.49
C ALA A 264 -13.32 6.43 17.43
N GLN A 265 -12.96 6.26 16.15
CA GLN A 265 -13.92 6.00 15.07
C GLN A 265 -14.63 4.65 15.24
N ALA A 266 -13.92 3.59 15.66
CA ALA A 266 -14.55 2.30 15.94
C ALA A 266 -15.52 2.40 17.13
N ALA A 267 -15.16 3.11 18.20
CA ALA A 267 -16.04 3.36 19.34
C ALA A 267 -17.28 4.19 18.97
N LEU A 268 -17.14 5.20 18.11
CA LEU A 268 -18.27 5.94 17.56
C LEU A 268 -19.18 5.04 16.70
N GLN A 269 -18.60 4.22 15.82
CA GLN A 269 -19.36 3.29 14.99
C GLN A 269 -20.11 2.24 15.85
N GLU A 270 -19.50 1.75 16.92
CA GLU A 270 -20.14 0.88 17.90
C GLU A 270 -21.32 1.58 18.59
N ALA A 271 -21.11 2.77 19.14
CA ALA A 271 -22.16 3.56 19.79
C ALA A 271 -23.32 3.88 18.84
N SER A 272 -23.02 4.28 17.60
CA SER A 272 -24.03 4.50 16.55
C SER A 272 -24.79 3.22 16.18
N THR A 273 -24.12 2.06 16.16
CA THR A 273 -24.74 0.76 15.88
C THR A 273 -25.69 0.34 17.01
N VAL A 274 -25.25 0.46 18.27
CA VAL A 274 -26.06 0.18 19.46
C VAL A 274 -27.28 1.11 19.53
N ARG A 275 -27.10 2.42 19.25
CA ARG A 275 -28.24 3.33 19.10
C ARG A 275 -29.16 2.91 17.97
N GLY A 276 -28.63 2.44 16.84
CA GLY A 276 -29.41 1.93 15.70
C GLY A 276 -30.39 0.80 16.08
N TYR A 277 -30.02 -0.07 17.02
CA TYR A 277 -30.89 -1.15 17.50
C TYR A 277 -32.11 -0.68 18.30
N THR A 278 -32.18 0.59 18.70
CA THR A 278 -33.39 1.16 19.34
C THR A 278 -34.56 1.33 18.37
N ASP A 279 -34.29 1.47 17.07
CA ASP A 279 -35.29 1.56 16.00
C ASP A 279 -35.66 0.14 15.53
N ILE A 280 -36.65 -0.46 16.19
CA ILE A 280 -37.14 -1.80 15.83
C ILE A 280 -38.00 -1.66 14.58
N ARG A 281 -37.59 -2.35 13.50
CA ARG A 281 -38.18 -2.24 12.16
C ARG A 281 -38.87 -3.54 11.75
N ALA A 282 -39.94 -3.41 10.98
CA ALA A 282 -40.63 -4.57 10.41
C ALA A 282 -39.78 -5.22 9.30
N SER A 283 -39.48 -6.52 9.45
CA SER A 283 -38.72 -7.28 8.45
C SER A 283 -39.48 -7.51 7.14
N TYR A 284 -40.81 -7.34 7.14
CA TYR A 284 -41.68 -7.48 5.96
C TYR A 284 -42.96 -6.64 6.11
N SER A 285 -43.60 -6.33 4.98
CA SER A 285 -44.90 -5.64 4.96
C SER A 285 -46.04 -6.58 5.37
N GLY A 286 -46.99 -6.08 6.16
CA GLY A 286 -48.12 -6.85 6.66
C GLY A 286 -49.08 -6.02 7.51
N PHE A 287 -49.90 -6.68 8.32
CA PHE A 287 -50.82 -6.05 9.26
C PHE A 287 -50.47 -6.47 10.69
N VAL A 288 -50.62 -5.55 11.64
CA VAL A 288 -50.48 -5.88 13.07
C VAL A 288 -51.66 -6.76 13.48
N THR A 289 -51.37 -7.93 14.04
CA THR A 289 -52.38 -8.86 14.57
C THR A 289 -52.49 -8.81 16.08
N ALA A 290 -51.36 -8.59 16.75
CA ALA A 290 -51.33 -8.38 18.20
C ALA A 290 -50.22 -7.40 18.56
N ARG A 291 -50.53 -6.51 19.50
CA ARG A 291 -49.57 -5.68 20.20
C ARG A 291 -49.35 -6.30 21.57
N MET A 292 -48.12 -6.69 21.87
CA MET A 292 -47.80 -7.45 23.09
C MET A 292 -47.28 -6.57 24.22
N ILE A 293 -46.79 -5.34 23.90
CA ILE A 293 -46.20 -4.43 24.88
C ILE A 293 -46.70 -2.98 24.70
N ALA A 294 -47.09 -2.34 25.80
CA ALA A 294 -47.59 -0.96 25.87
C ALA A 294 -46.46 0.09 25.80
N PRO A 295 -46.72 1.38 25.50
CA PRO A 295 -45.67 2.41 25.51
C PRO A 295 -45.21 2.64 26.96
N GLY A 296 -43.92 2.92 27.16
CA GLY A 296 -43.35 3.17 28.48
C GLY A 296 -43.02 1.92 29.31
N VAL A 297 -43.24 0.72 28.78
CA VAL A 297 -42.85 -0.54 29.41
C VAL A 297 -41.39 -0.88 29.05
N LEU A 298 -40.58 -1.25 30.04
CA LEU A 298 -39.22 -1.75 29.84
C LEU A 298 -39.25 -3.14 29.17
N VAL A 299 -38.41 -3.35 28.16
CA VAL A 299 -38.34 -4.60 27.39
C VAL A 299 -36.94 -5.22 27.46
N GLN A 300 -36.89 -6.55 27.46
CA GLN A 300 -35.64 -7.31 27.45
C GLN A 300 -35.44 -8.04 26.10
N PRO A 301 -34.19 -8.40 25.74
CA PRO A 301 -33.92 -9.23 24.57
C PRO A 301 -34.76 -10.51 24.56
N GLY A 302 -35.36 -10.84 23.42
CA GLY A 302 -36.26 -11.98 23.25
C GLY A 302 -37.72 -11.73 23.61
N MET A 303 -38.07 -10.60 24.27
CA MET A 303 -39.48 -10.25 24.47
C MET A 303 -40.14 -9.84 23.14
N ALA A 304 -41.25 -10.50 22.80
CA ALA A 304 -42.05 -10.14 21.63
C ALA A 304 -42.83 -8.84 21.89
N ILE A 305 -42.62 -7.83 21.03
CA ILE A 305 -43.21 -6.48 21.17
C ILE A 305 -44.48 -6.34 20.30
N LEU A 306 -44.41 -6.83 19.06
CA LEU A 306 -45.44 -6.68 18.04
C LEU A 306 -45.50 -7.94 17.16
N LYS A 307 -46.71 -8.44 16.88
CA LYS A 307 -46.94 -9.56 15.96
C LYS A 307 -47.53 -9.04 14.66
N ILE A 308 -46.74 -9.08 13.60
CA ILE A 308 -47.17 -8.76 12.24
C ILE A 308 -47.59 -10.06 11.54
N ALA A 309 -48.69 -10.04 10.80
CA ALA A 309 -49.05 -11.11 9.87
C ALA A 309 -48.97 -10.59 8.44
N LYS A 310 -48.35 -11.39 7.58
CA LYS A 310 -48.34 -11.18 6.15
C LYS A 310 -49.58 -11.86 5.57
N ILE A 311 -50.55 -11.07 5.07
CA ILE A 311 -51.85 -11.54 4.58
C ILE A 311 -52.05 -11.38 3.07
N ASP A 312 -50.99 -11.08 2.31
CA ASP A 312 -51.03 -10.95 0.83
C ASP A 312 -51.51 -12.24 0.14
N HIS A 313 -51.28 -13.39 0.78
CA HIS A 313 -51.88 -14.67 0.46
C HIS A 313 -52.50 -15.29 1.71
N VAL A 314 -53.78 -15.63 1.62
CA VAL A 314 -54.52 -16.32 2.69
C VAL A 314 -54.64 -17.80 2.35
N ARG A 315 -54.60 -18.66 3.37
CA ARG A 315 -54.91 -20.08 3.26
C ARG A 315 -56.37 -20.27 3.59
N LEU A 316 -57.14 -20.68 2.60
CA LEU A 316 -58.52 -21.09 2.75
C LEU A 316 -58.51 -22.60 3.04
N GLN A 317 -59.14 -23.01 4.14
CA GLN A 317 -59.20 -24.41 4.57
C GLN A 317 -60.67 -24.84 4.63
N VAL A 318 -61.00 -25.91 3.91
CA VAL A 318 -62.36 -26.47 3.82
C VAL A 318 -62.36 -27.85 4.46
N ASN A 319 -63.28 -28.08 5.39
CA ASN A 319 -63.55 -29.42 5.92
C ASN A 319 -64.50 -30.12 4.94
N VAL A 320 -64.04 -31.18 4.31
CA VAL A 320 -64.80 -31.97 3.33
C VAL A 320 -65.03 -33.38 3.87
N SER A 321 -66.19 -33.98 3.60
CA SER A 321 -66.47 -35.36 4.03
C SER A 321 -65.52 -36.36 3.36
N GLU A 322 -65.26 -37.48 4.03
CA GLU A 322 -64.43 -38.56 3.48
C GLU A 322 -64.95 -39.10 2.13
N ALA A 323 -66.28 -39.14 1.94
CA ALA A 323 -66.89 -39.60 0.69
C ALA A 323 -66.64 -38.64 -0.48
N ASP A 324 -66.76 -37.33 -0.23
CA ASP A 324 -66.60 -36.29 -1.25
C ASP A 324 -65.11 -36.07 -1.63
N LEU A 325 -64.19 -36.38 -0.70
CA LEU A 325 -62.75 -36.27 -0.89
C LEU A 325 -62.24 -37.04 -2.12
N ALA A 326 -62.86 -38.18 -2.43
CA ALA A 326 -62.50 -39.02 -3.57
C ALA A 326 -62.67 -38.32 -4.93
N GLY A 327 -63.55 -37.32 -5.02
CA GLY A 327 -63.79 -36.49 -6.21
C GLY A 327 -62.93 -35.23 -6.32
N ILE A 328 -62.01 -34.98 -5.36
CA ILE A 328 -61.19 -33.76 -5.30
C ILE A 328 -59.75 -34.04 -5.75
N ARG A 329 -59.11 -33.08 -6.41
CA ARG A 329 -57.74 -33.18 -6.94
C ARG A 329 -56.92 -31.92 -6.62
N LEU A 330 -55.60 -32.09 -6.50
CA LEU A 330 -54.66 -30.96 -6.41
C LEU A 330 -54.75 -30.11 -7.70
N GLY A 331 -54.66 -28.79 -7.55
CA GLY A 331 -54.78 -27.83 -8.66
C GLY A 331 -56.22 -27.51 -9.10
N GLN A 332 -57.22 -28.26 -8.61
CA GLN A 332 -58.64 -28.02 -8.89
C GLN A 332 -59.05 -26.61 -8.46
N ARG A 333 -59.91 -25.97 -9.27
CA ARG A 333 -60.42 -24.64 -9.01
C ARG A 333 -61.56 -24.72 -7.99
N LEU A 334 -61.53 -23.82 -7.01
CA LEU A 334 -62.67 -23.56 -6.12
C LEU A 334 -63.05 -22.09 -6.18
N THR A 335 -64.31 -21.81 -5.90
CA THR A 335 -64.81 -20.44 -5.75
C THR A 335 -65.33 -20.29 -4.33
N ALA A 336 -64.82 -19.30 -3.62
CA ALA A 336 -65.27 -18.95 -2.28
C ALA A 336 -66.06 -17.64 -2.29
N HIS A 337 -67.00 -17.53 -1.38
CA HIS A 337 -67.90 -16.39 -1.22
C HIS A 337 -67.87 -15.95 0.24
N THR A 338 -67.83 -14.63 0.47
CA THR A 338 -67.94 -14.10 1.85
C THR A 338 -69.42 -13.90 2.19
N ILE A 339 -69.79 -14.15 3.45
CA ILE A 339 -71.16 -13.95 3.93
C ILE A 339 -71.64 -12.50 3.72
N ASN A 340 -70.72 -11.52 3.80
CA ASN A 340 -71.03 -10.09 3.74
C ASN A 340 -70.95 -9.48 2.32
N ASP A 341 -70.50 -10.25 1.33
CA ASP A 341 -70.34 -9.84 -0.07
C ASP A 341 -70.47 -11.08 -0.96
N PRO A 342 -71.70 -11.57 -1.22
CA PRO A 342 -71.93 -12.82 -1.97
C PRO A 342 -71.55 -12.71 -3.45
N ASN A 343 -71.65 -11.50 -4.02
CA ASN A 343 -71.36 -11.26 -5.43
C ASN A 343 -69.86 -11.28 -5.74
N ARG A 344 -69.00 -11.12 -4.72
CA ARG A 344 -67.55 -11.21 -4.88
C ARG A 344 -67.06 -12.65 -4.87
N GLN A 345 -66.78 -13.17 -6.07
CA GLN A 345 -66.11 -14.46 -6.25
C GLN A 345 -64.63 -14.41 -5.86
N ILE A 346 -64.21 -15.29 -4.95
CA ILE A 346 -62.83 -15.46 -4.52
C ILE A 346 -62.32 -16.77 -5.13
N VAL A 347 -61.55 -16.68 -6.21
CA VAL A 347 -61.06 -17.86 -6.93
C VAL A 347 -59.77 -18.39 -6.29
N GLY A 348 -59.80 -19.65 -5.86
CA GLY A 348 -58.65 -20.38 -5.33
C GLY A 348 -58.31 -21.61 -6.18
N LYS A 349 -57.10 -22.15 -5.97
CA LYS A 349 -56.73 -23.50 -6.44
C LYS A 349 -56.36 -24.35 -5.24
N VAL A 350 -56.81 -25.60 -5.21
CA VAL A 350 -56.43 -26.58 -4.18
C VAL A 350 -54.91 -26.78 -4.21
N THR A 351 -54.23 -26.38 -3.15
CA THR A 351 -52.77 -26.45 -3.00
C THR A 351 -52.30 -27.62 -2.13
N ALA A 352 -53.13 -28.08 -1.21
CA ALA A 352 -52.86 -29.27 -0.41
C ALA A 352 -54.18 -29.97 -0.03
N ILE A 353 -54.12 -31.29 0.12
CA ILE A 353 -55.18 -32.11 0.69
C ILE A 353 -54.56 -32.83 1.88
N PHE A 354 -54.98 -32.48 3.09
CA PHE A 354 -54.44 -33.09 4.30
C PHE A 354 -55.14 -34.43 4.57
N PRO A 355 -54.41 -35.54 4.76
CA PRO A 355 -55.02 -36.81 5.17
C PRO A 355 -55.70 -36.66 6.53
N VAL A 356 -56.81 -37.39 6.73
CA VAL A 356 -57.76 -37.22 7.85
C VAL A 356 -57.03 -37.17 9.20
N ARG A 357 -57.27 -36.11 9.96
CA ARG A 357 -56.62 -35.84 11.25
C ARG A 357 -57.60 -35.72 12.43
N ASP A 358 -58.87 -36.01 12.19
CA ASP A 358 -59.92 -36.06 13.22
C ASP A 358 -60.84 -37.26 12.97
N THR A 359 -60.73 -38.28 13.81
CA THR A 359 -61.54 -39.50 13.75
C THR A 359 -62.97 -39.30 14.27
N SER A 360 -63.26 -38.19 14.94
CA SER A 360 -64.60 -37.88 15.46
C SER A 360 -65.52 -37.26 14.41
N ALA A 361 -64.97 -36.42 13.53
CA ALA A 361 -65.74 -35.70 12.50
C ALA A 361 -65.76 -36.40 11.11
N ARG A 362 -64.82 -37.32 10.83
CA ARG A 362 -64.63 -37.96 9.50
C ARG A 362 -64.53 -36.97 8.33
N THR A 363 -63.92 -35.81 8.58
CA THR A 363 -63.62 -34.80 7.56
C THR A 363 -62.13 -34.68 7.30
N ALA A 364 -61.75 -34.49 6.03
CA ALA A 364 -60.41 -34.09 5.62
C ALA A 364 -60.34 -32.57 5.39
N VAL A 365 -59.15 -31.99 5.56
CA VAL A 365 -58.92 -30.56 5.30
C VAL A 365 -58.36 -30.37 3.90
N VAL A 366 -59.08 -29.68 3.04
CA VAL A 366 -58.62 -29.24 1.71
C VAL A 366 -58.15 -27.78 1.83
N GLU A 367 -56.88 -27.51 1.54
CA GLU A 367 -56.31 -26.15 1.60
C GLU A 367 -56.07 -25.58 0.20
N ALA A 368 -56.54 -24.35 -0.01
CA ALA A 368 -56.24 -23.54 -1.18
C ALA A 368 -55.52 -22.24 -0.78
N ARG A 369 -54.46 -21.88 -1.51
CA ARG A 369 -53.86 -20.54 -1.40
C ARG A 369 -54.61 -19.56 -2.29
N VAL A 370 -55.06 -18.46 -1.69
CA VAL A 370 -55.85 -17.41 -2.33
C VAL A 370 -55.05 -16.09 -2.31
N PRO A 371 -54.95 -15.35 -3.43
CA PRO A 371 -54.38 -14.00 -3.43
C PRO A 371 -55.34 -13.02 -2.74
N ASN A 372 -54.82 -12.21 -1.83
CA ASN A 372 -55.55 -11.23 -1.02
C ASN A 372 -54.84 -9.87 -1.09
N GLY A 373 -54.56 -9.42 -2.31
CA GLY A 373 -53.81 -8.18 -2.57
C GLY A 373 -54.52 -6.91 -2.08
N ASP A 374 -55.85 -6.95 -1.96
CA ASP A 374 -56.67 -5.89 -1.38
C ASP A 374 -56.87 -6.01 0.14
N GLY A 375 -56.36 -7.06 0.77
CA GLY A 375 -56.36 -7.26 2.23
C GLY A 375 -57.74 -7.49 2.86
N ARG A 376 -58.81 -7.66 2.08
CA ARG A 376 -60.19 -7.80 2.59
C ARG A 376 -60.51 -9.19 3.16
N LEU A 377 -59.74 -10.23 2.83
CA LEU A 377 -59.87 -11.54 3.46
C LEU A 377 -59.10 -11.55 4.78
N GLN A 378 -59.80 -11.79 5.89
CA GLN A 378 -59.21 -11.82 7.23
C GLN A 378 -58.99 -13.25 7.72
N PRO A 379 -57.83 -13.58 8.33
CA PRO A 379 -57.64 -14.89 8.98
C PRO A 379 -58.71 -15.14 10.05
N GLY A 380 -59.33 -16.32 10.02
CA GLY A 380 -60.44 -16.69 10.92
C GLY A 380 -61.84 -16.34 10.40
N GLN A 381 -61.96 -15.67 9.25
CA GLN A 381 -63.25 -15.44 8.58
C GLN A 381 -63.83 -16.74 8.01
N TYR A 382 -65.11 -16.99 8.26
CA TYR A 382 -65.87 -18.06 7.61
C TYR A 382 -66.23 -17.68 6.17
N LEU A 383 -66.09 -18.64 5.25
CA LEU A 383 -66.37 -18.50 3.83
C LEU A 383 -67.20 -19.70 3.36
N SER A 384 -68.20 -19.47 2.53
CA SER A 384 -68.87 -20.53 1.78
C SER A 384 -68.01 -20.89 0.58
N VAL A 385 -67.87 -22.17 0.27
CA VAL A 385 -66.96 -22.62 -0.81
C VAL A 385 -67.68 -23.58 -1.73
N ASP A 386 -67.83 -23.16 -2.98
CA ASP A 386 -68.33 -23.97 -4.07
C ASP A 386 -67.17 -24.75 -4.69
N LEU A 387 -67.14 -26.05 -4.39
CA LEU A 387 -66.17 -27.01 -4.90
C LEU A 387 -66.91 -28.08 -5.69
N GLN A 388 -66.74 -28.07 -7.01
CA GLN A 388 -67.40 -29.00 -7.92
C GLN A 388 -66.80 -30.40 -7.78
N ILE A 389 -67.52 -31.33 -7.16
CA ILE A 389 -67.12 -32.74 -7.07
C ILE A 389 -67.34 -33.39 -8.44
N SER A 390 -66.25 -33.76 -9.12
CA SER A 390 -66.34 -34.38 -10.46
C SER A 390 -66.67 -35.87 -10.36
N GLY A 391 -67.95 -36.21 -10.55
CA GLY A 391 -68.41 -37.59 -10.83
C GLY A 391 -68.58 -37.84 -12.33
N SER A 392 -68.32 -39.06 -12.79
CA SER A 392 -68.48 -39.45 -14.20
C SER A 392 -69.96 -39.47 -14.61
N PRO A 393 -70.36 -38.83 -15.73
CA PRO A 393 -71.75 -38.86 -16.19
C PRO A 393 -72.11 -40.26 -16.70
N GLN A 394 -73.16 -40.85 -16.12
CA GLN A 394 -73.76 -42.10 -16.58
C GLN A 394 -75.12 -41.76 -17.22
N GLN A 395 -75.32 -42.10 -18.49
CA GLN A 395 -76.62 -41.89 -19.14
C GLN A 395 -77.67 -42.79 -18.49
N VAL A 396 -78.66 -42.16 -17.84
CA VAL A 396 -79.74 -42.83 -17.12
C VAL A 396 -81.06 -42.16 -17.49
N ILE A 397 -82.12 -42.96 -17.69
CA ILE A 397 -83.47 -42.44 -17.89
C ILE A 397 -83.86 -41.69 -16.61
N THR A 398 -84.45 -40.50 -16.71
CA THR A 398 -84.89 -39.74 -15.53
C THR A 398 -86.37 -39.42 -15.61
N VAL A 399 -87.09 -39.61 -14.52
CA VAL A 399 -88.50 -39.24 -14.36
C VAL A 399 -88.64 -38.11 -13.33
N PRO A 400 -89.69 -37.28 -13.40
CA PRO A 400 -89.97 -36.30 -12.35
C PRO A 400 -90.17 -36.98 -10.99
N ASN A 401 -89.68 -36.38 -9.90
CA ASN A 401 -89.72 -37.00 -8.56
C ASN A 401 -91.13 -37.45 -8.14
N HIS A 402 -92.17 -36.71 -8.51
CA HIS A 402 -93.57 -37.00 -8.17
C HIS A 402 -94.20 -38.15 -8.98
N ALA A 403 -93.61 -38.56 -10.11
CA ALA A 403 -94.13 -39.64 -10.94
C ALA A 403 -93.80 -41.04 -10.38
N VAL A 404 -92.94 -41.11 -9.36
CA VAL A 404 -92.47 -42.34 -8.73
C VAL A 404 -93.34 -42.67 -7.51
N LEU A 405 -94.08 -43.78 -7.59
CA LEU A 405 -94.87 -44.32 -6.50
C LEU A 405 -94.03 -45.28 -5.66
N ARG A 406 -94.15 -45.20 -4.33
CA ARG A 406 -93.58 -46.18 -3.39
C ARG A 406 -94.70 -46.74 -2.53
N ARG A 407 -94.94 -48.05 -2.62
CA ARG A 407 -95.99 -48.75 -1.87
C ARG A 407 -95.51 -50.15 -1.52
N ASP A 408 -95.76 -50.57 -0.29
CA ASP A 408 -95.48 -51.93 0.22
C ASP A 408 -94.03 -52.41 -0.01
N GLY A 409 -93.07 -51.48 -0.01
CA GLY A 409 -91.64 -51.73 -0.23
C GLY A 409 -91.18 -51.64 -1.69
N GLU A 410 -92.10 -51.74 -2.65
CA GLU A 410 -91.77 -51.63 -4.07
C GLU A 410 -91.81 -50.17 -4.57
N THR A 411 -90.89 -49.85 -5.47
CA THR A 411 -90.90 -48.58 -6.22
C THR A 411 -91.42 -48.84 -7.62
N SER A 412 -92.44 -48.10 -8.05
CA SER A 412 -93.11 -48.30 -9.34
C SER A 412 -93.50 -46.97 -10.00
N VAL A 413 -93.78 -47.01 -11.29
CA VAL A 413 -94.40 -45.92 -12.05
C VAL A 413 -95.64 -46.44 -12.76
N MET A 414 -96.65 -45.60 -12.93
CA MET A 414 -97.81 -45.92 -13.79
C MET A 414 -97.48 -45.49 -15.21
N THR A 415 -97.49 -46.43 -16.17
CA THR A 415 -97.36 -46.16 -17.59
C THR A 415 -98.72 -46.27 -18.30
N VAL A 416 -98.84 -45.69 -19.50
CA VAL A 416 -100.04 -45.81 -20.33
C VAL A 416 -99.74 -46.69 -21.54
N VAL A 417 -100.50 -47.78 -21.69
CA VAL A 417 -100.42 -48.71 -22.82
C VAL A 417 -101.70 -48.62 -23.64
N ASN A 418 -101.61 -48.60 -24.97
CA ASN A 418 -102.76 -48.50 -25.87
C ASN A 418 -102.93 -49.81 -26.67
N ASP A 419 -104.00 -50.54 -26.40
CA ASP A 419 -104.27 -51.87 -26.98
C ASP A 419 -105.13 -51.79 -28.25
N GLY A 420 -104.76 -50.87 -29.16
CA GLY A 420 -105.44 -50.62 -30.44
C GLY A 420 -106.83 -49.98 -30.38
N PHE A 421 -107.60 -50.19 -29.29
CA PHE A 421 -108.96 -49.70 -29.12
C PHE A 421 -109.17 -48.85 -27.86
N GLN A 422 -108.42 -49.07 -26.77
CA GLN A 422 -108.50 -48.29 -25.52
C GLN A 422 -107.13 -48.14 -24.84
N SER A 423 -106.94 -47.03 -24.13
CA SER A 423 -105.74 -46.76 -23.31
C SER A 423 -105.96 -47.20 -21.85
N ILE A 424 -105.03 -47.99 -21.33
CA ILE A 424 -105.07 -48.55 -19.97
C ILE A 424 -103.81 -48.14 -19.20
N ALA A 425 -103.96 -47.93 -17.89
CA ALA A 425 -102.86 -47.70 -16.98
C ALA A 425 -102.23 -49.04 -16.58
N LYS A 426 -100.91 -49.17 -16.75
CA LYS A 426 -100.14 -50.34 -16.33
C LYS A 426 -99.15 -49.95 -15.23
N ARG A 427 -99.08 -50.70 -14.14
CA ARG A 427 -98.06 -50.51 -13.10
C ARG A 427 -96.77 -51.22 -13.50
N VAL A 428 -95.66 -50.50 -13.45
CA VAL A 428 -94.34 -51.02 -13.80
C VAL A 428 -93.38 -50.78 -12.63
N THR A 429 -92.85 -51.85 -12.04
CA THR A 429 -91.86 -51.78 -10.96
C THR A 429 -90.50 -51.34 -11.53
N VAL A 430 -89.85 -50.38 -10.88
CA VAL A 430 -88.62 -49.73 -11.37
C VAL A 430 -87.54 -49.62 -10.29
N THR A 431 -86.28 -49.72 -10.72
CA THR A 431 -85.11 -49.53 -9.86
C THR A 431 -84.63 -48.08 -9.94
N THR A 432 -84.67 -47.35 -8.82
CA THR A 432 -84.22 -45.95 -8.76
C THR A 432 -82.74 -45.81 -8.41
N GLY A 433 -82.05 -44.87 -9.04
CA GLY A 433 -80.68 -44.45 -8.73
C GLY A 433 -80.64 -43.11 -8.00
N GLY A 434 -79.61 -42.30 -8.30
CA GLY A 434 -79.44 -40.96 -7.73
C GLY A 434 -80.66 -40.06 -7.96
N MET A 435 -81.03 -39.31 -6.92
CA MET A 435 -82.13 -38.35 -6.93
C MET A 435 -81.57 -36.93 -6.84
N SER A 436 -81.99 -36.04 -7.75
CA SER A 436 -81.75 -34.61 -7.64
C SER A 436 -82.96 -33.91 -7.01
N ASN A 437 -82.84 -32.60 -6.75
CA ASN A 437 -83.95 -31.79 -6.23
C ASN A 437 -85.22 -31.82 -7.11
N THR A 438 -85.14 -32.25 -8.38
CA THR A 438 -86.28 -32.24 -9.32
C THR A 438 -86.54 -33.53 -10.08
N ARG A 439 -85.54 -34.41 -10.24
CA ARG A 439 -85.66 -35.66 -11.04
C ARG A 439 -84.97 -36.86 -10.36
N THR A 440 -85.56 -38.04 -10.54
CA THR A 440 -85.03 -39.32 -10.06
C THR A 440 -84.51 -40.11 -11.26
N ALA A 441 -83.27 -40.61 -11.17
CA ALA A 441 -82.74 -41.57 -12.14
C ALA A 441 -83.43 -42.93 -12.00
N ILE A 442 -83.80 -43.53 -13.11
CA ILE A 442 -84.26 -44.91 -13.24
C ILE A 442 -83.13 -45.72 -13.86
N LEU A 443 -82.65 -46.71 -13.11
CA LEU A 443 -81.56 -47.62 -13.50
C LEU A 443 -82.07 -48.87 -14.22
N GLY A 444 -83.36 -49.18 -14.12
CA GLY A 444 -83.98 -50.31 -14.81
C GLY A 444 -85.49 -50.42 -14.55
N GLY A 445 -86.16 -51.22 -15.38
CA GLY A 445 -87.60 -51.48 -15.30
C GLY A 445 -88.49 -50.60 -16.19
N LEU A 446 -87.97 -49.50 -16.74
CA LEU A 446 -88.69 -48.62 -17.67
C LEU A 446 -87.96 -48.55 -19.01
N GLU A 447 -88.70 -48.74 -20.10
CA GLU A 447 -88.18 -48.60 -21.47
C GLU A 447 -88.17 -47.12 -21.90
N ASP A 448 -87.23 -46.75 -22.79
CA ASP A 448 -87.18 -45.40 -23.33
C ASP A 448 -88.39 -45.10 -24.23
N GLY A 449 -88.88 -43.86 -24.17
CA GLY A 449 -90.12 -43.44 -24.84
C GLY A 449 -91.44 -43.87 -24.14
N ALA A 450 -91.39 -44.61 -23.03
CA ALA A 450 -92.58 -44.99 -22.27
C ALA A 450 -93.33 -43.76 -21.70
N VAL A 451 -94.65 -43.70 -21.90
CA VAL A 451 -95.50 -42.61 -21.39
C VAL A 451 -95.85 -42.87 -19.92
N VAL A 452 -95.29 -42.07 -19.01
CA VAL A 452 -95.51 -42.16 -17.56
C VAL A 452 -96.59 -41.17 -17.11
N VAL A 453 -97.46 -41.59 -16.19
CA VAL A 453 -98.47 -40.74 -15.54
C VAL A 453 -97.81 -39.88 -14.47
N VAL A 454 -97.87 -38.56 -14.63
CA VAL A 454 -97.27 -37.57 -13.71
C VAL A 454 -98.29 -36.91 -12.76
N SER A 455 -99.59 -37.06 -13.03
CA SER A 455 -100.67 -36.52 -12.20
C SER A 455 -101.88 -37.48 -12.19
N GLY A 456 -102.49 -37.70 -11.01
CA GLY A 456 -103.59 -38.65 -10.80
C GLY A 456 -103.18 -40.10 -10.51
N GLN A 457 -101.88 -40.40 -10.50
CA GLN A 457 -101.28 -41.74 -10.38
C GLN A 457 -101.63 -42.49 -9.09
N ASP A 458 -101.87 -41.80 -7.98
CA ASP A 458 -102.22 -42.42 -6.69
C ASP A 458 -103.58 -43.13 -6.68
N ASN A 459 -104.50 -42.69 -7.54
CA ASN A 459 -105.86 -43.21 -7.65
C ASN A 459 -106.01 -44.32 -8.69
N LEU A 460 -104.95 -44.62 -9.46
CA LEU A 460 -104.98 -45.61 -10.54
C LEU A 460 -104.49 -46.99 -10.08
N ARG A 461 -105.25 -48.02 -10.45
CA ARG A 461 -104.90 -49.43 -10.33
C ARG A 461 -104.44 -49.98 -11.69
N ASP A 462 -103.78 -51.13 -11.65
CA ASP A 462 -103.34 -51.82 -12.85
C ASP A 462 -104.55 -52.29 -13.67
N GLY A 463 -104.59 -51.96 -14.95
CA GLY A 463 -105.72 -52.22 -15.86
C GLY A 463 -106.82 -51.15 -15.89
N ASP A 464 -106.73 -50.08 -15.08
CA ASP A 464 -107.73 -49.01 -15.11
C ASP A 464 -107.75 -48.28 -16.47
N LYS A 465 -108.94 -47.99 -16.98
CA LYS A 465 -109.13 -47.25 -18.23
C LYS A 465 -108.80 -45.78 -18.02
N VAL A 466 -107.88 -45.24 -18.81
CA VAL A 466 -107.42 -43.86 -18.69
C VAL A 466 -107.63 -43.08 -19.98
N THR A 467 -108.18 -41.88 -19.84
CA THR A 467 -108.21 -40.88 -20.91
C THR A 467 -107.03 -39.94 -20.70
N VAL A 468 -106.13 -39.85 -21.69
CA VAL A 468 -104.99 -38.93 -21.63
C VAL A 468 -105.50 -37.50 -21.82
N VAL A 469 -105.76 -36.80 -20.72
CA VAL A 469 -106.29 -35.42 -20.71
C VAL A 469 -105.31 -34.44 -21.37
N GLN A 470 -104.01 -34.66 -21.20
CA GLN A 470 -102.96 -33.88 -21.85
C GLN A 470 -101.68 -34.72 -21.97
N LYS A 471 -101.15 -34.88 -23.20
CA LYS A 471 -99.84 -35.52 -23.42
C LYS A 471 -98.75 -34.46 -23.38
N ALA A 472 -98.00 -34.40 -22.29
CA ALA A 472 -96.81 -33.55 -22.21
C ALA A 472 -95.70 -34.14 -23.07
N THR A 473 -95.38 -33.50 -24.21
CA THR A 473 -94.26 -33.92 -25.05
C THR A 473 -92.96 -33.49 -24.39
N HIS A 474 -92.28 -34.42 -23.73
CA HIS A 474 -90.92 -34.19 -23.25
C HIS A 474 -89.96 -34.40 -24.41
N THR A 475 -89.44 -33.32 -24.99
CA THR A 475 -88.27 -33.43 -25.89
C THR A 475 -87.12 -34.05 -25.09
N PRO A 476 -86.50 -35.15 -25.52
CA PRO A 476 -85.33 -35.69 -24.83
C PRO A 476 -84.21 -34.66 -24.90
N THR A 477 -83.95 -33.98 -23.78
CA THR A 477 -82.78 -33.11 -23.64
C THR A 477 -81.56 -34.00 -23.51
N VAL A 478 -81.00 -34.41 -24.65
CA VAL A 478 -79.59 -34.78 -24.70
C VAL A 478 -78.84 -33.50 -24.32
N VAL A 479 -78.30 -33.48 -23.10
CA VAL A 479 -77.28 -32.48 -22.74
C VAL A 479 -76.03 -32.89 -23.50
N GLN A 480 -75.92 -32.44 -24.75
CA GLN A 480 -74.66 -32.37 -25.44
C GLN A 480 -73.83 -31.35 -24.67
N THR A 481 -72.89 -31.85 -23.86
CA THR A 481 -71.66 -31.09 -23.63
C THR A 481 -70.90 -31.11 -24.94
N ASP A 482 -70.53 -29.93 -25.43
CA ASP A 482 -69.74 -29.79 -26.66
C ASP A 482 -68.35 -30.41 -26.48
N ASP A 483 -68.21 -31.71 -26.82
CA ASP A 483 -66.92 -32.32 -27.10
C ASP A 483 -66.50 -31.91 -28.52
N GLU A 484 -65.90 -30.73 -28.64
CA GLU A 484 -65.18 -30.36 -29.87
C GLU A 484 -63.95 -31.29 -30.02
N PRO A 485 -63.81 -32.03 -31.14
CA PRO A 485 -62.75 -33.02 -31.26
C PRO A 485 -61.39 -32.36 -31.49
N LEU A 486 -60.51 -32.46 -30.49
CA LEU A 486 -59.07 -32.24 -30.66
C LEU A 486 -58.47 -33.28 -31.60
N SER A 487 -58.52 -32.98 -32.91
CA SER A 487 -57.91 -33.79 -33.95
C SER A 487 -56.38 -33.74 -33.90
N SER A 488 -55.77 -34.92 -33.80
CA SER A 488 -54.41 -35.25 -34.23
C SER A 488 -53.24 -34.35 -33.77
N ALA A 489 -52.41 -34.85 -32.84
CA ALA A 489 -51.03 -35.29 -33.18
C ALA A 489 -50.27 -35.95 -32.01
N LYS A 490 -50.07 -37.28 -32.13
CA LYS A 490 -48.79 -37.99 -32.00
C LYS A 490 -47.89 -37.73 -30.76
N ALA A 491 -47.83 -38.72 -29.86
CA ALA A 491 -46.72 -38.94 -28.91
C ALA A 491 -45.39 -39.25 -29.66
N PRO A 492 -44.19 -38.94 -29.13
CA PRO A 492 -43.68 -39.64 -27.94
C PRO A 492 -42.83 -38.83 -26.92
N SER A 493 -42.56 -39.52 -25.81
CA SER A 493 -41.60 -39.37 -24.69
C SER A 493 -40.15 -38.89 -25.04
N PRO A 494 -39.23 -38.64 -24.08
CA PRO A 494 -39.25 -37.60 -23.03
C PRO A 494 -37.91 -36.81 -22.86
N ALA A 495 -37.96 -35.63 -22.21
CA ALA A 495 -36.82 -34.85 -21.63
C ALA A 495 -35.74 -34.32 -22.63
N PRO A 496 -35.23 -33.07 -22.46
CA PRO A 496 -34.29 -32.76 -21.37
C PRO A 496 -34.50 -31.38 -20.69
N GLY A 497 -33.61 -31.05 -19.74
CA GLY A 497 -33.63 -29.82 -18.93
C GLY A 497 -33.22 -28.53 -19.68
N PRO A 498 -33.20 -27.38 -18.97
CA PRO A 498 -33.17 -26.06 -19.59
C PRO A 498 -31.79 -25.67 -20.15
N VAL A 499 -31.81 -24.99 -21.29
CA VAL A 499 -30.66 -24.31 -21.91
C VAL A 499 -30.82 -22.79 -21.74
N VAL A 500 -29.69 -22.08 -21.76
CA VAL A 500 -29.54 -20.64 -21.44
C VAL A 500 -29.60 -19.78 -22.71
N GLU A 501 -30.16 -18.57 -22.61
CA GLU A 501 -29.76 -17.29 -23.27
C GLU A 501 -30.77 -16.18 -22.87
N THR A 502 -30.50 -14.87 -22.84
CA THR A 502 -29.30 -14.04 -23.10
C THR A 502 -29.28 -12.84 -22.11
N THR A 503 -28.14 -12.16 -21.97
CA THR A 503 -28.01 -10.88 -21.20
C THR A 503 -28.39 -9.65 -22.04
N PRO A 504 -28.39 -8.44 -21.43
CA PRO A 504 -27.25 -7.57 -21.73
C PRO A 504 -26.53 -6.94 -20.52
N ASN A 505 -25.30 -6.49 -20.81
CA ASN A 505 -24.26 -5.90 -19.96
C ASN A 505 -24.66 -4.47 -19.46
N PRO A 506 -23.99 -3.83 -18.47
CA PRO A 506 -22.59 -3.39 -18.64
C PRO A 506 -21.68 -3.38 -17.38
N HIS A 507 -20.43 -3.86 -17.51
CA HIS A 507 -19.16 -3.12 -17.32
C HIS A 507 -17.97 -4.03 -16.95
N ALA A 508 -16.75 -3.58 -17.28
CA ALA A 508 -15.53 -4.38 -17.27
C ALA A 508 -14.59 -4.07 -16.09
N ASN A 509 -13.77 -5.04 -15.65
CA ASN A 509 -12.32 -5.02 -15.91
C ASN A 509 -11.51 -6.22 -15.33
N HIS A 510 -10.39 -6.51 -16.01
CA HIS A 510 -9.17 -7.24 -15.60
C HIS A 510 -9.09 -8.79 -15.43
N ALA A 511 -8.38 -9.40 -16.39
CA ALA A 511 -7.18 -10.25 -16.24
C ALA A 511 -7.23 -11.71 -15.66
N LYS A 512 -7.50 -12.67 -16.55
CA LYS A 512 -6.69 -13.90 -16.89
C LYS A 512 -5.58 -14.30 -15.87
N THR A 513 -5.73 -15.35 -15.04
CA THR A 513 -5.48 -16.81 -15.25
C THR A 513 -4.07 -17.18 -15.76
N THR A 514 -3.36 -18.22 -15.28
CA THR A 514 -3.72 -19.65 -15.04
C THR A 514 -2.98 -20.22 -13.79
N ARG A 515 -2.92 -21.51 -13.38
CA ARG A 515 -3.36 -22.84 -13.88
C ARG A 515 -3.57 -23.83 -12.70
N VAL A 516 -4.07 -25.05 -12.95
CA VAL A 516 -4.11 -26.23 -12.02
C VAL A 516 -3.80 -27.51 -12.84
N PRO A 517 -3.40 -28.69 -12.29
CA PRO A 517 -4.19 -29.61 -11.40
C PRO A 517 -3.36 -30.17 -10.20
N ARG A 518 -3.85 -30.62 -9.02
CA ARG A 518 -5.01 -31.40 -8.49
C ARG A 518 -4.92 -32.95 -8.55
N LYS A 519 -4.71 -33.60 -7.39
CA LYS A 519 -5.04 -35.00 -7.01
C LYS A 519 -4.95 -35.12 -5.46
N THR A 520 -6.03 -35.19 -4.65
CA THR A 520 -6.75 -36.40 -4.13
C THR A 520 -5.81 -37.53 -3.66
N THR A 521 -5.81 -38.06 -2.43
CA THR A 521 -6.90 -38.44 -1.47
C THR A 521 -6.47 -38.45 0.03
N ALA A 522 -7.41 -38.68 0.97
CA ALA A 522 -7.24 -38.76 2.45
C ALA A 522 -7.08 -40.24 2.97
N PRO A 523 -7.14 -40.61 4.28
CA PRO A 523 -7.14 -39.85 5.56
C PRO A 523 -6.09 -40.34 6.62
N GLY A 524 -6.01 -39.64 7.77
CA GLY A 524 -4.84 -39.65 8.68
C GLY A 524 -4.70 -40.72 9.80
N VAL A 525 -3.54 -40.66 10.47
CA VAL A 525 -3.21 -41.21 11.81
C VAL A 525 -2.33 -40.18 12.57
N THR A 526 -2.25 -40.28 13.89
CA THR A 526 -1.82 -39.25 14.88
C THR A 526 -0.30 -39.14 15.18
N LYS A 527 0.11 -37.98 15.76
CA LYS A 527 1.41 -37.62 16.40
C LYS A 527 2.61 -37.54 15.44
N SER A 528 3.48 -36.54 15.45
CA SER A 528 4.09 -35.80 16.57
C SER A 528 4.68 -34.45 16.08
N ALA A 529 5.09 -33.57 16.99
CA ALA A 529 5.78 -32.32 16.64
C ALA A 529 7.25 -32.58 16.25
N SER A 530 7.73 -31.86 15.23
CA SER A 530 9.17 -31.60 15.02
C SER A 530 9.33 -30.28 14.27
N ALA A 531 9.92 -29.29 14.93
CA ALA A 531 10.34 -28.05 14.28
C ALA A 531 11.71 -28.27 13.66
N THR A 532 11.85 -28.00 12.36
CA THR A 532 13.14 -28.04 11.67
C THR A 532 13.97 -26.83 12.10
N THR A 533 14.78 -27.01 13.15
CA THR A 533 15.69 -25.96 13.65
C THR A 533 16.87 -25.82 12.72
N THR A 534 17.13 -24.62 12.21
CA THR A 534 18.38 -24.29 11.51
C THR A 534 19.54 -24.30 12.50
N ASP A 535 20.42 -25.28 12.36
CA ASP A 535 21.48 -25.55 13.33
C ASP A 535 22.55 -24.46 13.28
N THR A 536 22.44 -23.48 14.17
CA THR A 536 23.33 -22.31 14.21
C THR A 536 24.58 -22.67 14.97
N MET A 537 25.70 -22.86 14.27
CA MET A 537 26.97 -23.19 14.90
C MET A 537 27.59 -21.96 15.57
N TYR A 538 28.16 -22.16 16.76
CA TYR A 538 28.88 -21.16 17.54
C TYR A 538 30.34 -21.63 17.72
N THR A 539 31.30 -20.72 17.61
CA THR A 539 32.75 -21.01 17.73
C THR A 539 33.45 -20.00 18.66
N CYS A 540 34.61 -20.37 19.20
CA CYS A 540 35.40 -19.50 20.07
C CYS A 540 36.46 -18.72 19.27
N SER A 541 36.48 -17.39 19.42
CA SER A 541 37.46 -16.51 18.74
C SER A 541 38.94 -16.83 19.04
N MET A 542 39.23 -17.51 20.16
CA MET A 542 40.59 -17.97 20.51
C MET A 542 40.83 -19.46 20.24
N HIS A 543 39.76 -20.25 20.06
CA HIS A 543 39.84 -21.70 19.89
C HIS A 543 38.85 -22.15 18.81
N PRO A 544 39.17 -21.96 17.51
CA PRO A 544 38.24 -22.19 16.40
C PRO A 544 37.75 -23.63 16.25
N GLU A 545 38.51 -24.57 16.83
CA GLU A 545 38.20 -25.99 16.99
C GLU A 545 37.03 -26.30 17.96
N VAL A 546 36.70 -25.37 18.86
CA VAL A 546 35.59 -25.51 19.82
C VAL A 546 34.31 -25.02 19.16
N LYS A 547 33.59 -25.94 18.52
CA LYS A 547 32.28 -25.68 17.90
C LYS A 547 31.13 -26.23 18.75
N SER A 548 30.01 -25.51 18.80
CA SER A 548 28.81 -25.89 19.55
C SER A 548 27.54 -25.47 18.81
N VAL A 549 26.52 -26.31 18.81
CA VAL A 549 25.16 -26.00 18.30
C VAL A 549 24.32 -25.16 19.28
N LYS A 550 24.86 -24.89 20.49
CA LYS A 550 24.21 -24.09 21.54
C LYS A 550 25.12 -22.95 21.98
N PRO A 551 24.57 -21.74 22.26
CA PRO A 551 25.34 -20.66 22.86
C PRO A 551 25.85 -21.08 24.25
N GLY A 552 27.07 -20.66 24.59
CA GLY A 552 27.71 -21.02 25.85
C GLY A 552 29.12 -20.46 25.97
N LYS A 553 29.83 -20.80 27.05
CA LYS A 553 31.24 -20.45 27.25
C LYS A 553 32.16 -21.51 26.66
N CYS A 554 33.30 -21.09 26.10
CA CYS A 554 34.36 -21.98 25.66
C CYS A 554 35.02 -22.69 26.87
N PRO A 555 35.09 -24.03 26.91
CA PRO A 555 35.69 -24.76 28.02
C PRO A 555 37.22 -24.59 28.13
N LYS A 556 37.89 -23.99 27.12
CA LYS A 556 39.34 -23.73 27.14
C LYS A 556 39.73 -22.36 27.69
N CYS A 557 38.91 -21.31 27.48
CA CYS A 557 39.24 -19.93 27.91
C CYS A 557 38.11 -19.17 28.63
N GLY A 558 36.92 -19.76 28.80
CA GLY A 558 35.81 -19.12 29.51
C GLY A 558 35.13 -17.95 28.77
N MET A 559 35.56 -17.60 27.56
CA MET A 559 34.92 -16.58 26.72
C MET A 559 33.65 -17.12 26.04
N ASP A 560 32.71 -16.24 25.68
CA ASP A 560 31.49 -16.62 24.95
C ASP A 560 31.79 -17.17 23.55
N LEU A 561 31.05 -18.21 23.16
CA LEU A 561 31.04 -18.72 21.79
C LEU A 561 30.18 -17.78 20.93
N VAL A 562 30.77 -17.25 19.86
CA VAL A 562 30.13 -16.35 18.90
C VAL A 562 29.58 -17.14 17.71
N LYS A 563 28.45 -16.70 17.14
CA LYS A 563 27.82 -17.36 15.99
C LYS A 563 28.75 -17.35 14.78
N GLU A 564 28.98 -18.53 14.20
CA GLU A 564 29.73 -18.69 12.96
C GLU A 564 28.86 -18.16 11.81
N GLN A 565 29.18 -16.97 11.30
CA GLN A 565 28.48 -16.39 10.15
C GLN A 565 28.88 -17.14 8.88
N ALA A 566 27.88 -17.65 8.14
CA ALA A 566 28.12 -18.26 6.84
C ALA A 566 28.68 -17.19 5.88
N THR A 567 29.92 -17.38 5.42
CA THR A 567 30.57 -16.48 4.46
C THR A 567 30.01 -16.72 3.06
N GLN A 568 29.01 -15.91 2.69
CA GLN A 568 28.44 -15.88 1.34
C GLN A 568 29.56 -15.66 0.31
N HIS A 569 29.65 -16.56 -0.67
CA HIS A 569 30.62 -16.48 -1.76
C HIS A 569 29.92 -15.99 -3.02
N TYR A 570 30.45 -14.93 -3.63
CA TYR A 570 29.94 -14.36 -4.86
C TYR A 570 30.85 -14.73 -6.02
N VAL A 571 30.29 -15.05 -7.18
CA VAL A 571 31.03 -15.49 -8.39
C VAL A 571 30.49 -14.77 -9.63
N CYS A 572 31.37 -14.44 -10.58
CA CYS A 572 30.94 -13.83 -11.84
C CYS A 572 30.32 -14.88 -12.78
N PRO A 573 29.08 -14.70 -13.28
CA PRO A 573 28.45 -15.65 -14.21
C PRO A 573 29.26 -15.91 -15.49
N MET A 574 29.98 -14.88 -15.96
CA MET A 574 30.83 -14.95 -17.16
C MET A 574 32.29 -15.36 -16.90
N HIS A 575 32.74 -15.35 -15.64
CA HIS A 575 34.14 -15.59 -15.25
C HIS A 575 34.17 -16.40 -13.94
N PRO A 576 33.95 -17.73 -13.99
CA PRO A 576 33.83 -18.56 -12.79
C PRO A 576 35.06 -18.55 -11.87
N GLU A 577 36.22 -18.15 -12.38
CA GLU A 577 37.47 -17.95 -11.65
C GLU A 577 37.51 -16.65 -10.82
N VAL A 578 36.60 -15.70 -11.08
CA VAL A 578 36.46 -14.46 -10.30
C VAL A 578 35.47 -14.70 -9.17
N THR A 579 36.00 -14.84 -7.96
CA THR A 579 35.22 -15.07 -6.73
C THR A 579 35.50 -13.99 -5.68
N SER A 580 34.53 -13.72 -4.81
CA SER A 580 34.62 -12.72 -3.74
C SER A 580 33.84 -13.16 -2.51
N THR A 581 34.29 -12.76 -1.32
CA THR A 581 33.55 -12.93 -0.05
C THR A 581 32.70 -11.69 0.30
N LYS A 582 32.54 -10.76 -0.64
CA LYS A 582 31.76 -9.53 -0.53
C LYS A 582 31.02 -9.23 -1.84
N PRO A 583 29.82 -8.61 -1.79
CA PRO A 583 29.16 -8.07 -2.98
C PRO A 583 30.06 -7.06 -3.70
N GLY A 584 29.98 -7.03 -5.03
CA GLY A 584 30.72 -6.12 -5.88
C GLY A 584 30.66 -6.55 -7.34
N SER A 585 31.29 -5.78 -8.22
CA SER A 585 31.28 -6.03 -9.66
C SER A 585 32.60 -6.65 -10.14
N CYS A 586 32.51 -7.54 -11.13
CA CYS A 586 33.64 -8.29 -11.68
C CYS A 586 34.64 -7.36 -12.40
N PRO A 587 35.93 -7.34 -12.02
CA PRO A 587 36.92 -6.48 -12.67
C PRO A 587 37.25 -6.85 -14.12
N LYS A 588 36.74 -7.99 -14.63
CA LYS A 588 36.93 -8.41 -16.03
C LYS A 588 35.80 -7.96 -16.99
N CYS A 589 34.56 -7.90 -16.52
CA CYS A 589 33.39 -7.59 -17.37
C CYS A 589 32.42 -6.54 -16.80
N GLY A 590 32.65 -6.03 -15.59
CA GLY A 590 31.80 -5.03 -14.95
C GLY A 590 30.42 -5.51 -14.48
N MET A 591 30.06 -6.77 -14.71
CA MET A 591 28.82 -7.37 -14.18
C MET A 591 28.95 -7.67 -12.69
N ASP A 592 27.85 -7.53 -11.95
CA ASP A 592 27.80 -7.85 -10.52
C ASP A 592 28.02 -9.35 -10.26
N LEU A 593 28.68 -9.66 -9.15
CA LEU A 593 28.96 -11.02 -8.72
C LEU A 593 27.71 -11.63 -8.05
N GLU A 594 27.26 -12.77 -8.53
CA GLU A 594 26.06 -13.45 -8.03
C GLU A 594 26.39 -14.38 -6.86
N GLU A 595 25.48 -14.48 -5.88
CA GLU A 595 25.66 -15.33 -4.70
C GLU A 595 25.59 -16.82 -5.10
N LYS A 596 26.68 -17.55 -4.84
CA LYS A 596 26.78 -18.98 -5.06
C LYS A 596 26.24 -19.74 -3.85
N GLN A 597 25.03 -20.28 -4.03
CA GLN A 597 24.33 -21.15 -3.06
C GLN A 597 25.12 -22.45 -2.74
#